data_AF-A0A3B0XD03-F1
#
_entry.id   AF-A0A3B0XD03-F1
#
_cell.length_a   1.000
_cell.length_b   1.000
_cell.length_c   1.000
_cell.angle_alpha   90.00
_cell.angle_beta   90.00
_cell.angle_gamma   90.00
#
_symmetry.space_group_name_H-M   'P 1'
#
loop_
_entity.id
_entity.type
_entity.pdbx_description
1 polymer ?
#
loop_
_entity_poly.entity_id
_entity_poly.type
_entity_poly.pdbx_seq_one_letter_code
_entity_poly.pdbx_strand_id
1 'polypeptide(L)'
;MNIDLAKTPQLNKHWIDSNLSSVLKKGDINDIILLRAITTPVAEVDFDSILNLLDNATKFINKDISVLYSDWIWDAIIVSTTGKYFHFLSDNEFILIVSEDGFGVAEVKHSK
;
A
#
# COMPACT_ATOMS: atom_id res chain seq x y z
N MET A 1 11.81 -18.33 11.70
CA MET A 1 11.92 -16.86 11.84
C MET A 1 10.71 -16.41 12.66
N ASN A 2 10.91 -16.07 13.93
CA ASN A 2 9.83 -15.62 14.81
C ASN A 2 9.55 -14.15 14.47
N ILE A 3 8.38 -13.87 13.90
CA ILE A 3 7.90 -12.50 13.70
C ILE A 3 7.55 -11.97 15.10
N ASP A 4 8.26 -10.94 15.54
CA ASP A 4 7.99 -10.25 16.79
C ASP A 4 6.66 -9.47 16.64
N LEU A 5 5.57 -10.08 17.12
CA LEU A 5 4.20 -9.55 17.02
C LEU A 5 4.03 -8.20 17.76
N ALA A 6 4.98 -7.81 18.63
CA ALA A 6 4.99 -6.51 19.30
C ALA A 6 5.36 -5.34 18.36
N LYS A 7 5.89 -5.63 17.17
CA LYS A 7 6.23 -4.63 16.13
C LYS A 7 5.25 -4.61 14.97
N THR A 8 4.11 -5.29 15.11
CA THR A 8 3.05 -5.18 14.10
C THR A 8 2.57 -3.73 14.11
N PRO A 9 2.65 -3.01 12.98
CA PRO A 9 2.09 -1.67 12.87
C PRO A 9 0.64 -1.73 13.37
N GLN A 10 0.22 -0.75 14.17
CA GLN A 10 -1.17 -0.69 14.62
C GLN A 10 -2.03 0.00 13.57
N LEU A 11 -3.31 -0.37 13.51
CA LEU A 11 -4.27 0.29 12.62
C LEU A 11 -4.34 1.76 13.01
N ASN A 12 -4.00 2.65 12.08
CA ASN A 12 -4.11 4.07 12.28
C ASN A 12 -5.59 4.49 12.16
N LYS A 13 -6.26 4.56 13.31
CA LYS A 13 -7.69 4.88 13.38
C LYS A 13 -8.02 6.27 12.81
N HIS A 14 -7.06 7.18 12.74
CA HIS A 14 -7.26 8.51 12.15
C HIS A 14 -7.37 8.47 10.62
N TRP A 15 -6.89 7.40 9.98
CA TRP A 15 -6.97 7.26 8.54
C TRP A 15 -8.31 6.69 8.08
N ILE A 16 -9.03 5.95 8.92
CA ILE A 16 -10.33 5.35 8.57
C ILE A 16 -11.29 6.44 8.06
N ASP A 17 -12.02 6.15 6.98
CA ASP A 17 -12.93 7.04 6.26
C ASP A 17 -12.26 8.24 5.54
N SER A 18 -10.96 8.46 5.74
CA SER A 18 -10.16 9.41 4.95
C SER A 18 -9.75 8.80 3.62
N ASN A 19 -9.55 9.63 2.60
CA ASN A 19 -9.04 9.17 1.30
C ASN A 19 -7.55 8.85 1.40
N LEU A 20 -7.08 7.85 0.63
CA LEU A 20 -5.65 7.51 0.56
C LEU A 20 -4.77 8.71 0.21
N SER A 21 -5.26 9.59 -0.68
CA SER A 21 -4.58 10.82 -1.07
C SER A 21 -4.40 11.86 0.06
N SER A 22 -4.99 11.65 1.24
CA SER A 22 -4.67 12.47 2.42
C SER A 22 -3.39 12.03 3.13
N VAL A 23 -2.93 10.80 2.87
CA VAL A 23 -1.74 10.19 3.47
C VAL A 23 -0.60 10.13 2.48
N LEU A 24 -0.89 9.72 1.24
CA LEU A 24 0.10 9.56 0.19
C LEU A 24 -0.51 9.96 -1.15
N LYS A 25 -0.04 11.09 -1.71
CA LYS A 25 -0.43 11.52 -3.06
C LYS A 25 0.65 11.11 -4.04
N LYS A 26 0.23 10.82 -5.27
CA LYS A 26 1.15 10.60 -6.40
C LYS A 26 2.19 11.71 -6.57
N GLY A 27 1.78 12.98 -6.40
CA GLY A 27 2.70 14.12 -6.47
C GLY A 27 3.72 14.20 -5.34
N ASP A 28 3.52 13.46 -4.26
CA ASP A 28 4.44 13.39 -3.12
C ASP A 28 5.43 12.22 -3.25
N ILE A 29 5.34 11.40 -4.32
CA ILE A 29 6.19 10.24 -4.54
C ILE A 29 7.45 10.68 -5.29
N ASN A 30 8.61 10.39 -4.70
CA ASN A 30 9.91 10.58 -5.31
C ASN A 30 10.40 9.31 -6.03
N ASP A 31 10.23 8.15 -5.39
CA ASP A 31 10.72 6.87 -5.91
C ASP A 31 9.86 5.70 -5.43
N ILE A 32 9.88 4.58 -6.18
CA ILE A 32 9.20 3.32 -5.83
C ILE A 32 10.17 2.17 -6.07
N ILE A 33 10.48 1.44 -5.01
CA ILE A 33 11.39 0.30 -5.01
C ILE A 33 10.54 -0.98 -4.92
N LEU A 34 10.39 -1.69 -6.03
CA LEU A 34 9.67 -2.96 -6.06
C LEU A 34 10.48 -4.04 -5.31
N LEU A 35 9.85 -4.67 -4.31
CA LEU A 35 10.44 -5.78 -3.54
C LEU A 35 9.99 -7.14 -4.10
N ARG A 36 8.71 -7.27 -4.46
CA ARG A 36 8.13 -8.52 -4.99
C ARG A 36 6.91 -8.23 -5.89
N ALA A 37 6.77 -9.03 -6.94
CA ALA A 37 5.53 -9.17 -7.70
C ALA A 37 5.25 -10.67 -7.98
N ILE A 38 4.01 -11.14 -7.79
CA ILE A 38 3.64 -12.56 -8.01
C ILE A 38 3.27 -12.84 -9.49
N THR A 39 2.99 -11.80 -10.29
CA THR A 39 2.66 -11.96 -11.71
C THR A 39 3.89 -12.33 -12.57
N THR A 40 3.70 -13.28 -13.49
CA THR A 40 4.70 -13.72 -14.49
C THR A 40 4.81 -12.78 -15.69
N PRO A 41 5.97 -12.69 -16.39
CA PRO A 41 7.32 -12.47 -15.88
C PRO A 41 7.57 -10.98 -15.58
N VAL A 42 8.62 -10.72 -14.80
CA VAL A 42 9.12 -9.46 -14.20
C VAL A 42 9.36 -8.27 -15.18
N ALA A 43 8.93 -8.35 -16.44
CA ALA A 43 9.40 -7.46 -17.51
C ALA A 43 8.54 -6.22 -17.82
N GLU A 44 7.33 -6.07 -17.27
CA GLU A 44 6.54 -4.83 -17.42
C GLU A 44 5.81 -4.51 -16.11
N VAL A 45 6.53 -4.57 -14.98
CA VAL A 45 6.04 -3.92 -13.76
C VAL A 45 6.22 -2.43 -13.96
N ASP A 46 5.21 -1.83 -14.57
CA ASP A 46 5.25 -0.41 -14.84
C ASP A 46 5.08 0.33 -13.52
N PHE A 47 5.97 1.30 -13.28
CA PHE A 47 5.82 2.30 -12.22
C PHE A 47 4.39 2.87 -12.26
N ASP A 48 3.85 2.99 -13.47
CA ASP A 48 2.48 3.40 -13.77
C ASP A 48 1.41 2.48 -13.17
N SER A 49 1.65 1.18 -13.00
CA SER A 49 0.66 0.26 -12.39
C SER A 49 0.44 0.54 -10.91
N ILE A 50 1.52 0.71 -10.13
CA ILE A 50 1.41 1.07 -8.71
C ILE A 50 0.81 2.48 -8.57
N LEU A 51 1.24 3.42 -9.41
CA LEU A 51 0.65 4.75 -9.44
C LEU A 51 -0.84 4.73 -9.79
N ASN A 52 -1.25 3.90 -10.75
CA ASN A 52 -2.66 3.73 -11.12
C ASN A 52 -3.47 3.10 -9.98
N LEU A 53 -2.91 2.14 -9.24
CA LEU A 53 -3.56 1.59 -8.06
C LEU A 53 -3.76 2.67 -7.00
N LEU A 54 -2.74 3.49 -6.73
CA LEU A 54 -2.82 4.61 -5.79
C LEU A 54 -3.85 5.67 -6.22
N ASP A 55 -3.91 6.00 -7.51
CA ASP A 55 -4.87 6.97 -8.06
C ASP A 55 -6.32 6.44 -8.00
N ASN A 56 -6.52 5.12 -8.12
CA ASN A 56 -7.83 4.47 -8.02
C ASN A 56 -8.20 4.05 -6.59
N ALA A 57 -7.28 4.21 -5.63
CA ALA A 57 -7.52 3.92 -4.24
C ALA A 57 -8.50 4.92 -3.63
N THR A 58 -9.42 4.41 -2.85
CA THR A 58 -10.49 5.20 -2.25
C THR A 58 -10.20 5.44 -0.76
N LYS A 59 -11.20 5.26 0.09
CA LYS A 59 -11.06 5.53 1.51
C LYS A 59 -10.36 4.38 2.21
N PHE A 60 -9.64 4.71 3.27
CA PHE A 60 -9.20 3.68 4.20
C PHE A 60 -10.42 3.10 4.94
N ILE A 61 -10.43 1.79 5.08
CA ILE A 61 -11.50 1.04 5.72
C ILE A 61 -11.00 0.32 6.96
N ASN A 62 -11.92 0.02 7.87
CA ASN A 62 -11.63 -0.84 9.01
C ASN A 62 -11.66 -2.31 8.56
N LYS A 63 -10.52 -2.81 8.08
CA LYS A 63 -10.37 -4.18 7.58
C LYS A 63 -9.31 -4.95 8.36
N ASP A 64 -9.62 -6.19 8.71
CA ASP A 64 -8.67 -7.12 9.29
C ASP A 64 -7.66 -7.57 8.22
N ILE A 65 -6.38 -7.28 8.47
CA ILE A 65 -5.26 -7.57 7.56
C ILE A 65 -4.80 -9.02 7.62
N SER A 66 -5.19 -9.79 8.64
CA SER A 66 -4.80 -11.20 8.79
C SER A 66 -5.26 -12.07 7.62
N VAL A 67 -6.33 -11.64 6.94
CA VAL A 67 -6.91 -12.31 5.77
C VAL A 67 -6.17 -11.95 4.46
N LEU A 68 -5.39 -10.86 4.43
CA LEU A 68 -4.81 -10.32 3.21
C LEU A 68 -3.35 -10.78 2.96
N TYR A 69 -2.65 -11.26 3.99
CA TYR A 69 -1.20 -11.51 3.92
C TYR A 69 -0.75 -12.63 2.97
N SER A 70 -1.62 -13.58 2.60
CA SER A 70 -1.21 -14.70 1.74
C SER A 70 -1.23 -14.37 0.25
N ASP A 71 -1.95 -13.32 -0.17
CA ASP A 71 -2.38 -13.15 -1.56
C ASP A 71 -1.87 -11.84 -2.19
N TRP A 72 -0.97 -11.12 -1.52
CA TRP A 72 -0.42 -9.86 -2.02
C TRP A 72 0.38 -10.03 -3.31
N ILE A 73 -0.15 -9.45 -4.39
CA ILE A 73 0.42 -9.45 -5.73
C ILE A 73 1.63 -8.52 -5.79
N TRP A 74 1.55 -7.36 -5.15
CA TRP A 74 2.55 -6.30 -5.18
C TRP A 74 3.12 -6.04 -3.79
N ASP A 75 4.43 -5.86 -3.72
CA ASP A 75 5.17 -5.46 -2.54
C ASP A 75 6.25 -4.44 -2.95
N ALA A 76 6.16 -3.20 -2.43
CA ALA A 76 7.07 -2.12 -2.77
C ALA A 76 7.33 -1.17 -1.60
N ILE A 77 8.47 -0.48 -1.62
CA ILE A 77 8.74 0.68 -0.77
C ILE A 77 8.52 1.94 -1.59
N ILE A 78 7.68 2.84 -1.08
CA ILE A 78 7.45 4.16 -1.67
C ILE A 78 8.24 5.19 -0.86
N VAL A 79 9.07 5.97 -1.54
CA VAL A 79 9.86 7.05 -0.96
C VAL A 79 9.19 8.37 -1.30
N SER A 80 8.81 9.16 -0.29
CA SER A 80 8.23 10.48 -0.52
C SER A 80 9.30 11.53 -0.83
N THR A 81 8.88 12.63 -1.42
CA THR A 81 9.71 13.83 -1.63
C THR A 81 10.23 14.45 -0.33
N THR A 82 9.58 14.16 0.79
CA THR A 82 10.00 14.56 2.15
C THR A 82 10.95 13.56 2.82
N GLY A 83 11.30 12.47 2.14
CA GLY A 83 12.18 11.42 2.67
C GLY A 83 11.49 10.42 3.62
N LYS A 84 10.15 10.45 3.71
CA LYS A 84 9.38 9.42 4.42
C LYS A 84 9.29 8.16 3.57
N TYR A 85 9.16 7.02 4.24
CA TYR A 85 9.02 5.71 3.61
C TYR A 85 7.66 5.11 3.93
N PHE A 86 7.03 4.52 2.93
CA PHE A 86 5.82 3.75 3.08
C PHE A 86 6.03 2.35 2.52
N HIS A 87 5.62 1.33 3.28
CA HIS A 87 5.52 -0.02 2.73
C HIS A 87 4.16 -0.14 2.06
N PHE A 88 4.17 -0.47 0.77
CA PHE A 88 3.01 -0.69 -0.06
C PHE A 88 2.84 -2.18 -0.34
N LEU A 89 1.65 -2.70 -0.05
CA LEU A 89 1.23 -4.05 -0.41
C LEU A 89 -0.12 -3.97 -1.11
N SER A 90 -0.31 -4.72 -2.20
CA SER A 90 -1.60 -4.73 -2.90
C SER A 90 -1.90 -6.04 -3.59
N ASP A 91 -3.18 -6.43 -3.59
CA ASP A 91 -3.76 -7.58 -4.31
C ASP A 91 -4.62 -7.11 -5.49
N ASN A 92 -4.44 -5.84 -5.92
CA ASN A 92 -5.26 -5.05 -6.85
C ASN A 92 -6.62 -4.59 -6.33
N GLU A 93 -7.24 -5.29 -5.38
CA GLU A 93 -8.53 -4.88 -4.80
C GLU A 93 -8.34 -3.99 -3.57
N PHE A 94 -7.29 -4.24 -2.81
CA PHE A 94 -6.91 -3.53 -1.61
C PHE A 94 -5.46 -3.06 -1.68
N ILE A 95 -5.19 -1.95 -1.00
CA ILE A 95 -3.85 -1.43 -0.77
C ILE A 95 -3.66 -1.33 0.73
N LEU A 96 -2.61 -1.97 1.24
CA LEU A 96 -2.11 -1.76 2.58
C LEU A 96 -0.94 -0.77 2.51
N ILE A 97 -1.08 0.35 3.21
CA ILE A 97 -0.03 1.34 3.42
C ILE A 97 0.45 1.21 4.87
N VAL A 98 1.73 0.98 5.06
CA VAL A 98 2.39 1.00 6.38
C VAL A 98 3.36 2.17 6.44
N SER A 99 3.32 2.90 7.55
CA SER A 99 4.23 3.99 7.87
C SER A 99 4.71 3.89 9.31
N GLU A 100 5.54 4.84 9.74
CA GLU A 100 5.93 5.03 11.14
C GLU A 100 4.73 5.23 12.09
N ASP A 101 3.65 5.86 11.60
CA ASP A 101 2.46 6.21 12.38
C ASP A 101 1.43 5.06 12.47
N GLY A 102 1.75 3.91 11.90
CA GLY A 102 0.84 2.75 11.79
C GLY A 102 0.48 2.42 10.35
N PHE A 103 -0.61 1.67 10.17
CA PHE A 103 -1.07 1.22 8.86
C PHE A 103 -2.51 1.61 8.55
N GLY A 104 -2.87 1.59 7.26
CA GLY A 104 -4.26 1.63 6.81
C GLY A 104 -4.47 0.77 5.55
N VAL A 105 -5.69 0.26 5.40
CA VAL A 105 -6.12 -0.51 4.21
C VAL A 105 -7.09 0.32 3.40
N ALA A 106 -6.81 0.58 2.13
CA ALA A 106 -7.69 1.29 1.21
C ALA A 106 -8.26 0.35 0.14
N GLU A 107 -9.50 0.56 -0.27
CA GLU A 107 -10.12 -0.13 -1.40
C GLU A 107 -9.75 0.50 -2.72
N VAL A 108 -9.45 -0.30 -3.74
CA VAL A 108 -9.21 0.16 -5.11
C VAL A 108 -10.51 0.06 -5.90
N LYS A 109 -10.91 1.15 -6.57
CA LYS A 109 -12.04 1.12 -7.51
C LYS A 109 -11.54 0.76 -8.90
N HIS A 110 -12.08 -0.31 -9.46
CA HIS A 110 -11.95 -0.58 -10.88
C HIS A 110 -13.08 0.14 -11.62
N SER A 111 -12.72 1.05 -12.53
CA SER A 111 -13.67 1.60 -13.50
C SER A 111 -14.25 0.45 -14.31
N LYS A 112 -15.58 0.30 -14.28
CA LYS A 112 -16.33 -0.67 -15.09
C LYS A 112 -16.33 -0.29 -16.57
#